data_AF-A0A3N8DSJ6-F1
#
_entry.id   AF-A0A3N8DSJ6-F1
#
_cell.length_a   1.000
_cell.length_b   1.000
_cell.length_c   1.000
_cell.angle_alpha   90.00
_cell.angle_beta   90.00
_cell.angle_gamma   90.00
#
_symmetry.space_group_name_H-M   'P 1'
#
loop_
_entity.id
_entity.type
_entity.pdbx_description
1 polymer ?
#
loop_
_entity_poly.entity_id
_entity_poly.type
_entity_poly.pdbx_seq_one_letter_code
_entity_poly.pdbx_strand_id
1 'polypeptide(L)' 'MSILSSLTFAGCLAWSLAACSSGPPKPVLPDGLHRVPVNRVPPVPDVPATVPADPDQPPDAGDHS' A
#
# COMPACT_ATOMS: atom_id res chain seq x y z
N MET A 1 -43.23 -8.01 -22.64
CA MET A 1 -42.87 -6.86 -21.78
C MET A 1 -41.73 -7.18 -20.81
N SER A 2 -41.78 -8.31 -20.08
CA SER A 2 -40.75 -8.68 -19.08
C SER A 2 -39.31 -8.77 -19.61
N ILE A 3 -39.10 -9.36 -20.80
CA ILE A 3 -37.75 -9.57 -21.36
C ILE A 3 -37.08 -8.24 -21.72
N LEU A 4 -37.80 -7.31 -22.35
CA LEU A 4 -37.26 -6.00 -22.73
C LEU A 4 -36.83 -5.20 -21.50
N SER A 5 -37.67 -5.18 -20.46
CA SER A 5 -37.37 -4.49 -19.20
C SER A 5 -36.17 -5.11 -18.47
N SER A 6 -36.06 -6.44 -18.48
CA SER A 6 -34.91 -7.16 -17.90
C SER A 6 -33.60 -6.79 -18.62
N LEU A 7 -33.61 -6.76 -19.96
CA LEU A 7 -32.45 -6.37 -20.75
C LEU A 7 -32.03 -4.92 -20.51
N THR A 8 -33.00 -4.00 -20.41
CA THR A 8 -32.71 -2.60 -20.06
C THR A 8 -32.05 -2.50 -18.69
N PHE A 9 -32.59 -3.21 -17.69
CA PHE A 9 -32.05 -3.17 -16.33
C PHE A 9 -30.63 -3.76 -16.27
N ALA A 10 -30.39 -4.89 -16.93
CA ALA A 10 -29.07 -5.49 -17.02
C ALA A 10 -28.05 -4.56 -17.71
N GLY A 11 -28.46 -3.87 -18.78
CA GLY A 11 -27.62 -2.90 -19.47
C GLY A 11 -27.24 -1.71 -18.58
N CYS A 12 -28.22 -1.12 -17.88
CA CYS A 12 -27.98 -0.02 -16.95
C CYS A 12 -27.04 -0.42 -15.81
N LEU A 13 -27.21 -1.63 -15.28
CA LEU A 13 -26.40 -2.15 -14.18
C LEU A 13 -24.96 -2.41 -14.62
N ALA A 14 -24.77 -3.03 -15.80
CA ALA A 14 -23.43 -3.24 -16.38
C ALA A 14 -22.70 -1.92 -16.64
N TRP A 15 -23.40 -0.90 -17.16
CA TRP A 15 -22.81 0.40 -17.41
C TRP A 15 -22.40 1.12 -16.12
N SER A 16 -23.23 1.03 -15.08
CA SER A 16 -22.95 1.63 -13.78
C SER A 16 -21.74 0.98 -13.11
N LEU A 17 -21.63 -0.35 -13.18
CA LEU A 17 -20.46 -1.07 -12.66
C LEU A 17 -19.18 -0.72 -13.41
N ALA A 18 -19.24 -0.58 -14.74
CA ALA A 18 -18.10 -0.17 -15.55
C ALA A 18 -17.64 1.26 -15.23
N ALA A 19 -18.58 2.18 -14.99
CA ALA A 19 -18.28 3.57 -14.64
C ALA A 19 -17.60 3.71 -13.27
N CYS A 20 -17.91 2.83 -12.32
CA CYS A 20 -17.32 2.84 -10.98
C CYS A 20 -16.01 2.04 -10.86
N SER A 21 -15.48 1.50 -11.97
CA SER A 21 -14.31 0.61 -11.99
C SER A 21 -12.97 1.33 -12.22
N SER A 22 -12.85 2.61 -11.86
CA SER A 22 -11.55 3.28 -11.92
C SER A 22 -10.72 2.96 -10.69
N GLY A 23 -9.52 2.42 -10.88
CA GLY A 23 -8.52 2.31 -9.82
C GLY A 23 -8.10 3.69 -9.27
N PRO A 24 -7.41 3.74 -8.13
CA PRO A 24 -6.92 4.99 -7.57
C PRO A 24 -6.03 5.73 -8.60
N PRO A 25 -6.08 7.07 -8.63
CA PRO A 25 -5.25 7.85 -9.54
C PRO A 25 -3.77 7.54 -9.32
N LYS A 26 -2.99 7.55 -10.40
CA LYS A 26 -1.55 7.25 -10.34
C LYS A 26 -0.87 8.28 -9.41
N PRO A 27 -0.09 7.84 -8.40
CA PRO A 27 0.70 8.75 -7.58
C PRO A 27 1.67 9.53 -8.46
N VAL A 28 1.70 10.85 -8.30
CA VAL A 28 2.65 11.72 -8.99
C VAL A 28 3.79 12.00 -8.04
N LEU A 29 5.00 11.57 -8.40
CA LEU A 29 6.21 12.01 -7.69
C LEU A 29 6.54 13.44 -8.11
N PRO A 30 7.14 14.26 -7.22
CA PRO A 30 7.66 15.55 -7.62
C PRO A 30 8.68 15.36 -8.76
N ASP A 31 8.53 16.15 -9.82
CA ASP A 31 9.41 16.16 -11.00
C ASP A 31 10.88 16.43 -10.66
N GLY A 32 11.09 17.10 -9.53
CA GLY A 32 12.38 17.51 -9.03
C GLY A 32 13.07 18.53 -9.95
N LEU A 33 12.30 19.23 -10.79
CA LEU A 33 12.77 20.38 -11.55
C LEU A 33 13.14 21.53 -10.60
N HIS A 34 12.41 21.63 -9.48
CA HIS A 34 12.62 22.60 -8.41
C HIS A 34 13.10 21.92 -7.12
N ARG A 35 14.23 21.20 -7.17
CA ARG A 35 14.86 20.65 -5.95
C ARG A 35 15.56 21.76 -5.17
N VAL A 36 15.15 21.97 -3.94
CA VAL A 36 15.86 22.82 -2.97
C VAL A 36 16.84 21.93 -2.18
N PRO A 37 18.06 22.40 -1.86
CA PRO A 37 18.95 21.68 -0.96
C PRO A 37 18.24 21.31 0.33
N VAL A 38 18.35 20.05 0.70
CA VAL A 38 17.78 19.55 1.94
C VAL A 38 18.72 19.92 3.08
N ASN A 39 18.30 20.86 3.93
CA ASN A 39 19.04 21.26 5.14
C ASN A 39 18.95 20.16 6.22
N ARG A 40 19.59 19.01 5.99
CA ARG A 40 19.66 17.92 6.97
C ARG A 40 20.99 17.94 7.71
N VAL A 41 20.92 17.92 9.04
CA VAL A 41 22.00 17.42 9.89
C VAL A 41 22.12 15.91 9.63
N PRO A 42 23.33 15.32 9.60
CA PRO A 42 23.50 13.87 9.48
C PRO A 42 22.62 13.15 10.50
N PRO A 43 21.90 12.08 10.11
CA PRO A 43 21.16 11.26 11.07
C PRO A 43 22.13 10.78 12.16
N VAL A 44 21.70 10.87 13.42
CA VAL A 44 22.46 10.24 14.51
C VAL A 44 22.41 8.73 14.27
N PRO A 45 23.55 8.01 14.31
CA PRO A 45 23.55 6.56 14.20
C PRO A 45 22.65 5.96 15.28
N ASP A 46 21.71 5.09 14.88
CA ASP A 46 21.02 4.21 15.82
C ASP A 46 22.07 3.26 16.43
N VAL A 47 22.57 3.63 17.61
CA VAL A 47 23.14 2.63 18.50
C VAL A 47 21.98 1.71 18.84
N PRO A 48 22.09 0.37 18.64
CA PRO A 48 21.02 -0.53 18.99
C PRO A 48 20.62 -0.28 20.44
N ALA A 49 19.43 0.28 20.66
CA ALA A 49 18.81 0.20 21.96
C ALA A 49 18.65 -1.30 22.21
N THR A 50 19.37 -1.84 23.19
CA THR A 50 19.18 -3.21 23.67
C THR A 50 17.69 -3.41 23.88
N VAL A 51 17.04 -4.12 22.94
CA VAL A 51 15.69 -4.61 23.12
C VAL A 51 15.78 -5.52 24.35
N PRO A 52 15.04 -5.25 25.44
CA PRO A 52 15.00 -6.18 26.56
C PRO A 52 14.55 -7.53 26.00
N ALA A 53 15.38 -8.56 26.19
CA ALA A 53 15.02 -9.91 25.81
C ALA A 53 13.69 -10.26 26.50
N ASP A 54 12.70 -10.66 25.72
CA ASP A 54 11.48 -11.24 26.24
C ASP A 54 11.86 -12.49 27.06
N PRO A 55 11.51 -12.59 28.35
CA PRO A 55 11.90 -13.70 29.21
C PRO A 55 11.41 -15.07 28.73
N ASP A 56 10.42 -15.13 27.84
CA ASP A 56 9.73 -16.37 27.47
C ASP A 56 10.19 -16.96 26.12
N GLN A 57 11.25 -16.44 25.48
CA GLN A 57 11.72 -17.03 24.23
C GLN A 57 12.57 -18.30 24.47
N PRO A 58 12.10 -19.51 24.09
CA PRO A 58 12.87 -20.74 24.26
C PRO A 58 14.10 -20.70 23.35
N PRO A 59 15.24 -21.30 23.78
CA PRO A 59 16.45 -21.30 22.97
C PRO A 59 16.21 -22.06 21.67
N ASP A 60 16.34 -21.34 20.55
CA ASP A 60 16.31 -21.91 19.20
C ASP A 60 17.54 -22.81 19.02
N ALA A 61 17.33 -24.12 19.16
CA ALA A 61 18.35 -25.13 18.90
C ALA A 61 18.50 -25.30 17.38
N GLY A 62 19.15 -24.31 16.76
CA GLY A 62 19.57 -24.37 15.37
C GLY A 62 20.69 -25.37 15.18
N ASP A 63 20.33 -26.60 14.80
CA ASP A 63 21.25 -27.62 14.32
C ASP A 63 21.61 -27.30 12.86
N HIS A 64 22.78 -26.70 12.65
CA HIS A 64 23.39 -26.55 11.34
C HIS A 64 24.64 -27.43 11.27
N SER A 65 24.50 -28.60 10.65
CA SER A 65 25.58 -29.35 10.01
C SER A 65 25.06 -30.08 8.79
#